data_AF-A0A2V7W4P2-F1
#
_entry.id   AF-A0A2V7W4P2-F1
#
_cell.length_a   1.000
_cell.length_b   1.000
_cell.length_c   1.000
_cell.angle_alpha   90.00
_cell.angle_beta   90.00
_cell.angle_gamma   90.00
#
_symmetry.space_group_name_H-M   'P 1'
#
loop_
_entity.id
_entity.type
_entity.pdbx_description
1 polymer ?
#
loop_
_entity_poly.entity_id
_entity_poly.type
_entity_poly.pdbx_seq_one_letter_code
_entity_poly.pdbx_strand_id
1 'polypeptide(L)'
;MRRTLFLFALLFTALCCFAGERDRFTYVFSRGGKGDVILSHGSVQAMMRIKNRFVGTYLYARLDGREYLIRDAASIDDARHAVAPLDAILEELEPIHQKMRPLEKREEAIDRELDALTDNENDQEMTAEKRDRIRELERQQHEVERDLRVYEREEERFDHRQDALDKVFDEEIRRIVERAVRTGVAERVD
;
A
#
# COMPACT_ATOMS: atom_id res chain seq x y z
N MET A 1 -8.35 -20.11 23.22
CA MET A 1 -7.38 -19.08 22.79
C MET A 1 -7.03 -19.21 21.31
N ARG A 2 -7.78 -18.51 20.44
CA ARG A 2 -7.51 -18.39 19.00
C ARG A 2 -7.06 -16.95 18.75
N ARG A 3 -5.75 -16.73 18.76
CA ARG A 3 -5.14 -15.45 18.36
C ARG A 3 -5.20 -15.36 16.84
N THR A 4 -6.18 -14.65 16.31
CA THR A 4 -6.21 -14.19 14.92
C THR A 4 -5.21 -13.07 14.77
N LEU A 5 -3.96 -13.48 14.51
CA LEU A 5 -2.96 -12.63 13.88
C LEU A 5 -3.52 -12.16 12.53
N PHE A 6 -3.87 -10.88 12.43
CA PHE A 6 -3.90 -10.15 11.15
C PHE A 6 -2.46 -10.02 10.66
N LEU A 7 -1.96 -11.13 10.14
CA LEU A 7 -0.76 -11.19 9.32
C LEU A 7 -1.18 -10.71 7.93
N PHE A 8 -0.77 -9.50 7.59
CA PHE A 8 -0.70 -9.00 6.21
C PHE A 8 -0.05 -10.09 5.35
N ALA A 9 -0.88 -10.85 4.64
CA ALA A 9 -0.44 -11.90 3.75
C ALA A 9 0.03 -11.27 2.44
N LEU A 10 1.24 -10.74 2.49
CA LEU A 10 2.13 -10.56 1.35
C LEU A 10 2.35 -11.96 0.74
N LEU A 11 1.47 -12.35 -0.19
CA LEU A 11 1.54 -13.65 -0.84
C LEU A 11 2.70 -13.64 -1.85
N PHE A 12 3.83 -14.09 -1.32
CA PHE A 12 5.08 -14.37 -1.98
C PHE A 12 4.91 -15.62 -2.86
N THR A 13 4.52 -15.46 -4.12
CA THR A 13 4.63 -16.54 -5.11
C THR A 13 6.05 -16.55 -5.67
N ALA A 14 6.95 -17.22 -4.96
CA ALA A 14 8.26 -17.60 -5.47
C ALA A 14 8.14 -18.86 -6.36
N LEU A 15 9.10 -18.98 -7.30
CA LEU A 15 9.38 -20.09 -8.22
C LEU A 15 8.60 -20.13 -9.54
N CYS A 16 9.01 -19.25 -10.45
CA CYS A 16 9.45 -19.62 -11.81
C CYS A 16 10.32 -18.46 -12.39
N CYS A 17 11.49 -18.79 -12.94
CA CYS A 17 12.35 -17.92 -13.79
C CYS A 17 13.32 -16.91 -13.13
N PHE A 18 14.30 -17.39 -12.34
CA PHE A 18 15.48 -16.58 -11.93
C PHE A 18 16.46 -16.20 -13.06
N ALA A 19 16.14 -16.50 -14.33
CA ALA A 19 16.93 -16.09 -15.49
C ALA A 19 16.36 -14.87 -16.24
N GLY A 20 15.14 -14.40 -15.92
CA GLY A 20 14.47 -13.29 -16.62
C GLY A 20 14.29 -12.00 -15.81
N GLU A 21 14.71 -11.98 -14.54
CA GLU A 21 14.42 -10.87 -13.62
C GLU A 21 15.32 -9.64 -13.85
N ARG A 22 16.41 -9.80 -14.61
CA ARG A 22 17.35 -8.70 -14.91
C ARG A 22 16.80 -7.64 -15.88
N ASP A 23 15.68 -7.92 -16.55
CA ASP A 23 15.16 -7.09 -17.64
C ASP A 23 13.81 -6.44 -17.33
N ARG A 24 13.32 -6.54 -16.08
CA ARG A 24 12.05 -5.90 -15.72
C ARG A 24 12.25 -4.40 -15.55
N PHE A 25 11.48 -3.61 -16.31
CA PHE A 25 11.37 -2.17 -16.12
C PHE A 25 10.98 -1.85 -14.67
N THR A 26 11.76 -1.00 -14.03
CA THR A 26 11.55 -0.54 -12.64
C THR A 26 11.72 0.97 -12.63
N TYR A 27 10.88 1.70 -11.89
CA TYR A 27 11.07 3.14 -11.75
C TYR A 27 10.73 3.64 -10.35
N VAL A 28 11.32 4.79 -10.03
CA VAL A 28 11.02 5.57 -8.83
C VAL A 28 10.78 7.00 -9.28
N PHE A 29 9.58 7.52 -9.03
CA PHE A 29 9.26 8.91 -9.24
C PHE A 29 9.21 9.64 -7.89
N SER A 30 10.15 10.57 -7.68
CA SER A 30 10.22 11.42 -6.50
C SER A 30 9.74 12.83 -6.86
N ARG A 31 8.77 13.37 -6.09
CA ARG A 31 8.30 14.75 -6.27
C ARG A 31 9.12 15.78 -5.50
N GLY A 32 10.10 15.36 -4.70
CA GLY A 32 10.97 16.23 -3.90
C GLY A 32 10.43 16.60 -2.51
N GLY A 33 9.22 16.12 -2.16
CA GLY A 33 8.61 16.25 -0.83
C GLY A 33 8.94 15.10 0.13
N LYS A 34 8.66 15.29 1.42
CA LYS A 34 8.76 14.19 2.42
C LYS A 34 7.61 13.21 2.20
N GLY A 35 7.88 12.10 1.52
CA GLY A 35 6.92 10.99 1.39
C GLY A 35 6.38 10.78 -0.02
N ASP A 36 6.58 11.73 -0.94
CA ASP A 36 6.07 11.65 -2.32
C ASP A 36 7.00 10.81 -3.21
N VAL A 37 6.96 9.50 -3.01
CA VAL A 37 7.68 8.54 -3.84
C VAL A 37 6.71 7.49 -4.35
N ILE A 38 6.58 7.42 -5.67
CA ILE A 38 5.88 6.33 -6.36
C ILE A 38 6.93 5.35 -6.86
N LEU A 39 6.78 4.08 -6.50
CA LEU A 39 7.65 2.98 -6.91
C LEU A 39 6.81 1.98 -7.70
N SER A 40 7.29 1.60 -8.88
CA SER A 40 6.78 0.43 -9.59
C SER A 40 7.82 -0.68 -9.55
N HIS A 41 7.37 -1.88 -9.17
CA HIS A 41 8.13 -3.13 -9.19
C HIS A 41 9.53 -3.03 -8.56
N GLY A 42 9.63 -3.16 -7.24
CA GLY A 42 10.93 -3.19 -6.57
C GLY A 42 10.81 -3.46 -5.06
N SER A 43 11.94 -3.70 -4.40
CA SER A 43 11.95 -3.83 -2.95
C SER A 43 11.97 -2.45 -2.28
N VAL A 44 11.36 -2.36 -1.09
CA VAL A 44 11.41 -1.15 -0.25
C VAL A 44 12.87 -0.72 0.00
N GLN A 45 13.79 -1.66 0.16
CA GLN A 45 15.22 -1.37 0.35
C GLN A 45 15.85 -0.72 -0.89
N ALA A 46 15.47 -1.14 -2.10
CA ALA A 46 15.94 -0.52 -3.34
C ALA A 46 15.40 0.91 -3.48
N MET A 47 14.12 1.12 -3.20
CA MET A 47 13.51 2.45 -3.18
C MET A 47 14.22 3.38 -2.19
N MET A 48 14.47 2.91 -0.96
CA MET A 48 15.18 3.69 0.06
C MET A 48 16.61 4.02 -0.36
N ARG A 49 17.30 3.09 -1.03
CA ARG A 49 18.65 3.34 -1.58
C ARG A 49 18.63 4.46 -2.62
N ILE A 50 17.69 4.42 -3.56
CA ILE A 50 17.52 5.44 -4.61
C ILE A 50 17.18 6.79 -3.98
N LYS A 51 16.23 6.82 -3.04
CA LYS A 51 15.81 8.02 -2.30
C LYS A 51 16.94 8.65 -1.49
N ASN A 52 17.82 7.83 -0.91
CA ASN A 52 18.98 8.34 -0.16
C ASN A 52 20.11 8.82 -1.08
N ARG A 53 20.18 8.31 -2.32
CA ARG A 53 21.21 8.67 -3.30
C ARG A 53 20.88 9.97 -4.05
N PHE A 54 19.61 10.23 -4.32
CA PHE A 54 19.18 11.37 -5.13
C PHE A 54 18.22 12.28 -4.34
N VAL A 55 18.42 13.58 -4.46
CA VAL A 55 17.61 14.60 -3.78
C VAL A 55 16.80 15.40 -4.81
N GLY A 56 15.63 15.88 -4.39
CA GLY A 56 14.75 16.72 -5.18
C GLY A 56 13.76 15.94 -6.03
N THR A 57 13.21 16.61 -7.04
CA THR A 57 12.29 16.00 -7.99
C THR A 57 13.09 15.27 -9.07
N TYR A 58 12.81 13.98 -9.27
CA TYR A 58 13.48 13.17 -10.27
C TYR A 58 12.63 11.94 -10.64
N LEU A 59 12.88 11.41 -11.83
CA LEU A 59 12.43 10.09 -12.26
C LEU A 59 13.67 9.22 -12.44
N TYR A 60 13.82 8.22 -11.59
CA TYR A 60 14.82 7.18 -11.73
C TYR A 60 14.17 5.99 -12.42
N ALA A 61 14.88 5.34 -13.35
CA ALA A 61 14.39 4.13 -14.00
C ALA A 61 15.52 3.15 -14.29
N ARG A 62 15.21 1.87 -14.24
CA ARG A 62 16.03 0.81 -14.82
C ARG A 62 15.37 0.30 -16.09
N LEU A 63 16.04 0.47 -17.22
CA LEU A 63 15.59 0.07 -18.55
C LEU A 63 16.70 -0.74 -19.21
N ASP A 64 16.39 -1.96 -19.64
CA ASP A 64 17.31 -2.93 -20.26
C ASP A 64 18.61 -3.14 -19.45
N GLY A 65 18.44 -3.31 -18.13
CA GLY A 65 19.53 -3.51 -17.18
C GLY A 65 20.39 -2.27 -16.88
N ARG A 66 20.09 -1.10 -17.46
CA ARG A 66 20.82 0.16 -17.24
C ARG A 66 20.02 1.11 -16.36
N GLU A 67 20.71 1.87 -15.51
CA GLU A 67 20.09 2.83 -14.60
C GLU A 67 20.16 4.24 -15.16
N TYR A 68 19.02 4.93 -15.15
CA TYR A 68 18.85 6.28 -15.66
C TYR A 68 18.23 7.19 -14.61
N LEU A 69 18.68 8.44 -14.60
CA LEU A 69 18.15 9.52 -13.79
C LEU A 69 17.68 10.64 -14.72
N ILE A 70 16.43 11.05 -14.56
CA ILE A 70 15.79 12.10 -15.36
C ILE A 70 15.35 13.21 -14.41
N ARG A 71 15.80 14.43 -14.70
CA ARG A 71 15.46 15.65 -13.93
C ARG A 71 14.93 16.77 -14.81
N ASP A 72 14.86 16.55 -16.11
CA ASP A 72 14.34 17.51 -17.07
C ASP A 72 12.88 17.86 -16.76
N ALA A 73 12.57 19.15 -16.84
CA ALA A 73 11.27 19.67 -16.42
C ALA A 73 10.11 19.09 -17.24
N ALA A 74 10.28 18.91 -18.56
CA ALA A 74 9.22 18.39 -19.42
C ALA A 74 8.93 16.91 -19.10
N SER A 75 9.98 16.10 -18.94
CA SER A 75 9.83 14.68 -18.58
C SER A 75 9.22 14.50 -17.18
N ILE A 76 9.56 15.38 -16.24
CA ILE A 76 8.97 15.39 -14.90
C ILE A 76 7.51 15.81 -14.93
N ASP A 77 7.15 16.80 -15.74
CA ASP A 77 5.76 17.24 -15.88
C ASP A 77 4.89 16.15 -16.51
N ASP A 78 5.40 15.47 -17.55
CA ASP A 78 4.73 14.32 -18.14
C ASP A 78 4.54 13.18 -17.11
N ALA A 79 5.56 12.90 -16.29
CA ALA A 79 5.47 11.89 -15.23
C ALA A 79 4.42 12.26 -14.17
N ARG A 80 4.29 13.55 -13.81
CA ARG A 80 3.22 14.02 -12.91
C ARG A 80 1.84 13.82 -13.51
N HIS A 81 1.66 14.17 -14.77
CA HIS A 81 0.39 13.98 -15.47
C HIS A 81 0.01 12.50 -15.54
N ALA A 82 0.99 11.62 -15.82
CA ALA A 82 0.76 10.19 -15.86
C ALA A 82 0.23 9.67 -14.52
N VAL A 83 0.79 10.09 -13.38
CA VAL A 83 0.39 9.58 -12.06
C VAL A 83 -0.78 10.33 -11.40
N ALA A 84 -1.23 11.45 -11.96
CA ALA A 84 -2.31 12.26 -11.36
C ALA A 84 -3.61 11.48 -11.07
N PRO A 85 -4.06 10.51 -11.90
CA PRO A 85 -5.25 9.73 -11.56
C PRO A 85 -5.04 8.79 -10.36
N LEU A 86 -3.79 8.40 -10.05
CA LEU A 86 -3.48 7.66 -8.82
C LEU A 86 -3.66 8.55 -7.59
N ASP A 87 -3.20 9.79 -7.66
CA ASP A 87 -3.35 10.75 -6.57
C ASP A 87 -4.83 10.97 -6.24
N ALA A 88 -5.68 11.10 -7.26
CA ALA A 88 -7.12 11.24 -7.07
C ALA A 88 -7.74 10.04 -6.32
N ILE A 89 -7.29 8.82 -6.61
CA ILE A 89 -7.73 7.63 -5.87
C ILE A 89 -7.29 7.68 -4.41
N LEU A 90 -6.04 8.05 -4.15
CA LEU A 90 -5.52 8.15 -2.78
C LEU A 90 -6.24 9.22 -1.97
N GLU A 91 -6.61 10.34 -2.61
CA GLU A 91 -7.43 11.39 -2.00
C GLU A 91 -8.85 10.91 -1.68
N GLU A 92 -9.46 10.08 -2.53
CA GLU A 92 -10.77 9.46 -2.29
C GLU A 92 -10.73 8.40 -1.16
N LEU A 93 -9.59 7.73 -0.96
CA LEU A 93 -9.41 6.66 0.02
C LEU A 93 -9.24 7.17 1.46
N GLU A 94 -8.57 8.31 1.66
CA GLU A 94 -8.31 8.82 3.02
C GLU A 94 -9.59 9.06 3.87
N PRO A 95 -10.69 9.61 3.33
CA PRO A 95 -11.97 9.69 4.06
C PRO A 95 -12.54 8.34 4.50
N ILE A 96 -12.28 7.27 3.75
CA ILE A 96 -12.73 5.91 4.10
C ILE A 96 -11.93 5.41 5.29
N HIS A 97 -10.59 5.50 5.22
CA HIS A 97 -9.73 5.18 6.37
C HIS A 97 -10.11 5.98 7.62
N GLN A 98 -10.45 7.27 7.47
CA GLN A 98 -10.89 8.10 8.60
C GLN A 98 -12.19 7.59 9.25
N LYS A 99 -13.10 6.99 8.48
CA LYS A 99 -14.34 6.37 9.00
C LYS A 99 -14.09 5.00 9.62
N MET A 100 -13.12 4.23 9.12
CA MET A 100 -12.76 2.92 9.66
C MET A 100 -12.03 3.00 10.99
N ARG A 101 -11.07 3.92 11.14
CA ARG A 101 -10.27 4.09 12.38
C ARG A 101 -11.07 4.07 13.69
N PRO A 102 -12.21 4.78 13.85
CA PRO A 102 -13.00 4.69 15.08
C PRO A 102 -13.69 3.34 15.28
N LEU A 103 -14.06 2.64 14.20
CA LEU A 103 -14.65 1.30 14.25
C LEU A 103 -13.61 0.26 14.66
N GLU A 104 -12.43 0.28 14.05
CA GLU A 104 -11.28 -0.58 14.43
C GLU A 104 -10.93 -0.39 15.91
N LYS A 105 -10.86 0.86 16.39
CA LYS A 105 -10.64 1.14 17.82
C LYS A 105 -11.72 0.57 18.73
N ARG A 106 -12.98 0.56 18.27
CA ARG A 106 -14.11 0.00 19.02
C ARG A 106 -14.03 -1.53 19.03
N GLU A 107 -13.71 -2.15 17.91
CA GLU A 107 -13.45 -3.59 17.79
C GLU A 107 -12.33 -4.02 18.74
N GLU A 108 -11.16 -3.37 18.66
CA GLU A 108 -10.04 -3.65 19.56
C GLU A 108 -10.40 -3.50 21.05
N ALA A 109 -11.28 -2.54 21.39
CA ALA A 109 -11.74 -2.35 22.76
C ALA A 109 -12.65 -3.49 23.21
N ILE A 110 -13.55 -3.95 22.35
CA ILE A 110 -14.44 -5.10 22.60
C ILE A 110 -13.61 -6.37 22.78
N ASP A 111 -12.63 -6.61 21.89
CA ASP A 111 -11.75 -7.78 21.94
C ASP A 111 -10.96 -7.83 23.25
N ARG A 112 -10.36 -6.70 23.66
CA ARG A 112 -9.65 -6.61 24.95
C ARG A 112 -10.56 -6.91 26.14
N GLU A 113 -11.82 -6.48 26.10
CA GLU A 113 -12.77 -6.74 27.18
C GLU A 113 -13.22 -8.20 27.19
N LEU A 114 -13.49 -8.79 26.03
CA LEU A 114 -13.78 -10.22 25.90
C LEU A 114 -12.63 -11.06 26.44
N ASP A 115 -11.39 -10.77 26.03
CA ASP A 115 -10.19 -11.45 26.52
C ASP A 115 -10.06 -11.34 28.05
N ALA A 116 -10.23 -10.14 28.61
CA ALA A 116 -10.17 -9.92 30.06
C ALA A 116 -11.26 -10.70 30.83
N LEU A 117 -12.45 -10.86 30.24
CA LEU A 117 -13.50 -11.69 30.80
C LEU A 117 -13.14 -13.17 30.66
N THR A 118 -12.59 -13.63 29.54
CA THR A 118 -12.33 -15.06 29.32
C THR A 118 -11.05 -15.59 29.97
N ASP A 119 -10.03 -14.78 30.15
CA ASP A 119 -8.70 -15.21 30.63
C ASP A 119 -8.66 -15.61 32.11
N ASN A 120 -9.69 -15.27 32.90
CA ASN A 120 -9.85 -15.75 34.29
C ASN A 120 -10.33 -17.22 34.34
N GLU A 121 -9.62 -18.13 33.66
CA GLU A 121 -9.93 -19.57 33.56
C GLU A 121 -9.69 -20.34 34.89
N ASN A 122 -9.13 -19.71 35.92
CA ASN A 122 -8.95 -20.30 37.26
C ASN A 122 -10.17 -20.14 38.18
N ASP A 123 -11.17 -19.34 37.80
CA ASP A 123 -12.38 -19.15 38.60
C ASP A 123 -13.44 -20.18 38.20
N GLN A 124 -13.71 -21.12 39.10
CA GLN A 124 -14.57 -22.28 38.91
C GLN A 124 -16.06 -21.97 38.63
N GLU A 125 -16.49 -20.72 38.44
CA GLU A 125 -17.87 -20.41 38.06
C GLU A 125 -18.01 -19.13 37.23
N MET A 126 -18.41 -19.30 35.96
CA MET A 126 -18.85 -18.21 35.10
C MET A 126 -20.20 -17.66 35.60
N THR A 127 -20.18 -16.47 36.22
CA THR A 127 -21.40 -15.82 36.73
C THR A 127 -22.41 -15.54 35.61
N ALA A 128 -23.70 -15.41 35.96
CA ALA A 128 -24.74 -15.04 35.00
C ALA A 128 -24.47 -13.65 34.37
N GLU A 129 -24.06 -12.68 35.20
CA GLU A 129 -23.70 -11.33 34.76
C GLU A 129 -22.56 -11.33 33.74
N LYS A 130 -21.51 -12.12 33.99
CA LYS A 130 -20.38 -12.26 33.06
C LYS A 130 -20.82 -12.85 31.71
N ARG A 131 -21.71 -13.84 31.72
CA ARG A 131 -22.30 -14.40 30.48
C ARG A 131 -23.11 -13.37 29.72
N ASP A 132 -23.93 -12.59 30.41
CA ASP A 132 -24.75 -11.57 29.78
C ASP A 132 -23.90 -10.43 29.20
N ARG A 133 -22.79 -10.06 29.88
CA ARG A 133 -21.82 -9.10 29.36
C ARG A 133 -21.11 -9.62 28.12
N ILE A 134 -20.65 -10.87 28.12
CA ILE A 134 -20.04 -11.50 26.93
C ILE A 134 -21.01 -11.47 25.75
N ARG A 135 -22.27 -11.89 25.93
CA ARG A 135 -23.28 -11.86 24.86
C ARG A 135 -23.53 -10.45 24.31
N GLU A 136 -23.50 -9.44 25.18
CA GLU A 136 -23.65 -8.06 24.75
C GLU A 136 -22.43 -7.60 23.93
N LEU A 137 -21.22 -7.93 24.37
CA LEU A 137 -19.99 -7.63 23.63
C LEU A 137 -19.95 -8.32 22.27
N GLU A 138 -20.36 -9.59 22.18
CA GLU A 138 -20.49 -10.33 20.91
C GLU A 138 -21.49 -9.65 19.95
N ARG A 139 -22.62 -9.15 20.46
CA ARG A 139 -23.56 -8.37 19.65
C ARG A 139 -22.94 -7.08 19.12
N GLN A 140 -22.20 -6.37 19.97
CA GLN A 140 -21.52 -5.13 19.58
C GLN A 140 -20.40 -5.40 18.57
N GLN A 141 -19.66 -6.50 18.73
CA GLN A 141 -18.62 -6.92 17.79
C GLN A 141 -19.24 -7.17 16.42
N HIS A 142 -20.32 -7.96 16.33
CA HIS A 142 -21.01 -8.20 15.06
C HIS A 142 -21.57 -6.94 14.40
N GLU A 143 -22.01 -5.96 15.18
CA GLU A 143 -22.42 -4.66 14.65
C GLU A 143 -21.23 -3.93 14.00
N VAL A 144 -20.10 -3.85 14.70
CA VAL A 144 -18.88 -3.20 14.21
C VAL A 144 -18.33 -3.90 12.97
N GLU A 145 -18.24 -5.23 12.99
CA GLU A 145 -17.83 -6.05 11.84
C GLU A 145 -18.70 -5.79 10.61
N ARG A 146 -20.03 -5.66 10.80
CA ARG A 146 -20.95 -5.37 9.68
C ARG A 146 -20.67 -4.00 9.09
N ASP A 147 -20.40 -3.01 9.93
CA ASP A 147 -20.13 -1.64 9.49
C ASP A 147 -18.75 -1.56 8.80
N LEU A 148 -17.73 -2.25 9.31
CA LEU A 148 -16.41 -2.38 8.68
C LEU A 148 -16.49 -3.00 7.28
N ARG A 149 -17.27 -4.07 7.11
CA ARG A 149 -17.48 -4.73 5.80
C ARG A 149 -18.05 -3.82 4.72
N VAL A 150 -18.72 -2.72 5.08
CA VAL A 150 -19.18 -1.74 4.10
C VAL A 150 -17.98 -1.01 3.50
N TYR A 151 -17.04 -0.58 4.36
CA TYR A 151 -15.84 0.15 3.95
C TYR A 151 -14.82 -0.75 3.27
N GLU A 152 -14.63 -2.00 3.74
CA GLU A 152 -13.76 -2.98 3.07
C GLU A 152 -14.14 -3.18 1.59
N ARG A 153 -15.45 -3.24 1.29
CA ARG A 153 -15.92 -3.32 -0.10
C ARG A 153 -15.69 -2.05 -0.91
N GLU A 154 -15.65 -0.89 -0.24
CA GLU A 154 -15.28 0.36 -0.90
C GLU A 154 -13.79 0.34 -1.22
N GLU A 155 -12.92 -0.08 -0.29
CA GLU A 155 -11.48 -0.25 -0.51
C GLU A 155 -11.19 -1.23 -1.65
N GLU A 156 -11.83 -2.40 -1.69
CA GLU A 156 -11.69 -3.37 -2.79
C GLU A 156 -11.98 -2.75 -4.17
N ARG A 157 -12.94 -1.80 -4.25
CA ARG A 157 -13.21 -1.09 -5.50
C ARG A 157 -12.10 -0.13 -5.87
N PHE A 158 -11.46 0.49 -4.89
CA PHE A 158 -10.29 1.35 -5.12
C PHE A 158 -9.09 0.54 -5.57
N ASP A 159 -8.83 -0.61 -4.93
CA ASP A 159 -7.76 -1.52 -5.33
C ASP A 159 -7.92 -1.97 -6.79
N HIS A 160 -9.13 -2.36 -7.20
CA HIS A 160 -9.39 -2.70 -8.60
C HIS A 160 -9.21 -1.53 -9.58
N ARG A 161 -9.56 -0.31 -9.17
CA ARG A 161 -9.31 0.91 -9.97
C ARG A 161 -7.82 1.18 -10.07
N GLN A 162 -7.07 1.02 -8.98
CA GLN A 162 -5.62 1.20 -8.93
C GLN A 162 -4.93 0.17 -9.82
N ASP A 163 -5.25 -1.12 -9.69
CA ASP A 163 -4.70 -2.20 -10.53
C ASP A 163 -4.89 -1.95 -12.04
N ALA A 164 -6.06 -1.40 -12.41
CA ALA A 164 -6.35 -1.06 -13.79
C ALA A 164 -5.48 0.10 -14.29
N LEU A 165 -5.20 1.07 -13.43
CA LEU A 165 -4.38 2.24 -13.74
C LEU A 165 -2.89 1.93 -13.71
N ASP A 166 -2.41 1.08 -12.82
CA ASP A 166 -0.99 0.73 -12.68
C ASP A 166 -0.38 0.26 -14.00
N LYS A 167 -1.10 -0.54 -14.78
CA LYS A 167 -0.65 -0.99 -16.11
C LYS A 167 -0.53 0.17 -17.11
N VAL A 168 -1.46 1.11 -17.05
CA VAL A 168 -1.47 2.29 -17.93
C VAL A 168 -0.30 3.21 -17.57
N PHE A 169 -0.10 3.44 -16.27
CA PHE A 169 0.99 4.26 -15.75
C PHE A 169 2.36 3.67 -16.04
N ASP A 170 2.54 2.37 -15.82
CA ASP A 170 3.79 1.69 -16.11
C ASP A 170 4.20 1.86 -17.58
N GLU A 171 3.22 1.79 -18.50
CA GLU A 171 3.47 1.98 -19.93
C GLU A 171 3.70 3.45 -20.31
N GLU A 172 3.01 4.40 -19.67
CA GLU A 172 3.26 5.83 -19.86
C GLU A 172 4.63 6.25 -19.35
N ILE A 173 5.00 5.83 -18.14
CA ILE A 173 6.30 6.09 -17.54
C ILE A 173 7.40 5.44 -18.36
N ARG A 174 7.22 4.20 -18.85
CA ARG A 174 8.16 3.58 -19.79
C ARG A 174 8.39 4.44 -21.02
N ARG A 175 7.32 4.88 -21.70
CA ARG A 175 7.42 5.76 -22.88
C ARG A 175 8.14 7.08 -22.59
N ILE A 176 7.89 7.68 -21.42
CA ILE A 176 8.58 8.89 -20.97
C ILE A 176 10.09 8.63 -20.83
N VAL A 177 10.47 7.54 -20.15
CA VAL A 177 11.86 7.14 -19.96
C VAL A 177 12.55 6.85 -21.29
N GLU A 178 11.97 6.03 -22.15
CA GLU A 178 12.52 5.69 -23.47
C GLU A 178 12.77 6.93 -24.32
N ARG A 179 11.83 7.88 -24.31
CA ARG A 179 11.99 9.17 -25.01
C ARG A 179 13.12 10.00 -24.40
N ALA A 180 13.21 10.07 -23.07
CA ALA A 180 14.29 10.80 -22.39
C ALA A 180 15.67 10.19 -22.69
N VAL A 181 15.77 8.86 -22.77
CA VAL A 181 16.99 8.15 -23.17
C VAL A 181 17.34 8.45 -24.63
N ARG A 182 16.38 8.30 -25.55
CA ARG A 182 16.58 8.53 -26.99
C ARG A 182 17.01 9.96 -27.32
N THR A 183 16.51 10.94 -26.56
CA THR A 183 16.82 12.36 -26.74
C THR A 183 18.09 12.81 -26.01
N GLY A 184 18.72 11.93 -25.23
CA GLY A 184 19.94 12.22 -24.47
C GLY A 184 19.70 13.07 -23.21
N VAL A 185 18.45 13.22 -22.80
CA VAL A 185 18.05 13.97 -21.60
C VAL A 185 18.24 13.15 -20.32
N ALA A 186 18.16 11.83 -20.42
CA ALA A 186 18.41 10.93 -19.29
C ALA A 186 19.92 10.81 -18.99
N GLU A 187 20.29 10.99 -17.72
CA GLU A 187 21.65 10.76 -17.21
C GLU A 187 21.81 9.28 -16.84
N ARG A 188 22.91 8.66 -17.26
CA ARG A 188 23.23 7.27 -16.89
C ARG A 188 23.94 7.25 -15.52
N VAL A 189 23.51 6.41 -14.58
CA VAL A 189 23.92 6.45 -13.17
C VAL A 189 24.39 5.12 -12.55
N ASP A 190 24.56 4.08 -13.38
CA ASP A 190 25.16 2.79 -13.01
C ASP A 190 26.69 2.82 -12.93
#